data_AF-A0A351SWG4-F1
#
_entry.id   AF-A0A351SWG4-F1
#
_cell.length_a   1.000
_cell.length_b   1.000
_cell.length_c   1.000
_cell.angle_alpha   90.00
_cell.angle_beta   90.00
_cell.angle_gamma   90.00
#
_symmetry.space_group_name_H-M   'P 1'
#
loop_
_entity.id
_entity.type
_entity.pdbx_description
1 polymer ?
#
loop_
_entity_poly.entity_id
_entity_poly.type
_entity_poly.pdbx_seq_one_letter_code
_entity_poly.pdbx_strand_id
1 'polypeptide(L)'
;MERDNPPAEKPAYWSAYVAGLAIGLTLILTYYVMGHGVGASGAYTQLAARMLETEAPEHAQTNIYLRRYLELGPLSQSWIVIEMLGVLLGGFLGALTARRFQFQIERGPKIGEVDRLLFALGGGISVGFGSRLAQGCTSGQALSGGAVLAVGSWLFTLAFFLGGYMFAWLVRREWQ
;
A
#
# COMPACT_ATOMS: atom_id res chain seq x y z
N MET A 1 42.55 19.74 9.46
CA MET A 1 42.33 18.29 9.43
C MET A 1 41.01 18.07 8.73
N GLU A 2 41.04 18.16 7.41
CA GLU A 2 39.89 17.93 6.53
C GLU A 2 39.56 16.44 6.64
N ARG A 3 38.41 16.09 7.21
CA ARG A 3 37.92 14.71 7.19
C ARG A 3 37.41 14.45 5.77
N ASP A 4 38.28 13.85 4.97
CA ASP A 4 37.94 13.20 3.72
C ASP A 4 36.93 12.08 4.03
N ASN A 5 35.64 12.42 3.94
CA ASN A 5 34.57 11.46 4.14
C ASN A 5 34.40 10.73 2.80
N PRO A 6 34.65 9.42 2.73
CA PRO A 6 34.50 8.69 1.47
C PRO A 6 33.06 8.83 0.96
N PRO A 7 32.85 8.92 -0.37
CA PRO A 7 31.52 8.98 -0.92
C PRO A 7 30.73 7.75 -0.46
N ALA A 8 29.60 7.96 0.19
CA ALA A 8 28.75 6.89 0.69
C ALA A 8 28.46 5.90 -0.44
N GLU A 9 28.84 4.62 -0.26
CA GLU A 9 28.52 3.55 -1.21
C GLU A 9 27.01 3.55 -1.46
N LYS A 10 26.61 3.66 -2.73
CA LYS A 10 25.20 3.59 -3.10
C LYS A 10 24.66 2.24 -2.64
N PRO A 11 23.59 2.20 -1.80
CA PRO A 11 23.04 0.93 -1.36
C PRO A 11 22.66 0.09 -2.58
N ALA A 12 23.09 -1.18 -2.60
CA ALA A 12 22.85 -2.08 -3.70
C ALA A 12 21.36 -2.44 -3.77
N TYR A 13 20.62 -1.75 -4.63
CA TYR A 13 19.23 -2.07 -4.94
C TYR A 13 19.17 -3.24 -5.94
N TRP A 14 18.10 -4.03 -5.84
CA TRP A 14 17.83 -5.07 -6.83
C TRP A 14 17.56 -4.44 -8.19
N SER A 15 17.95 -5.13 -9.26
CA SER A 15 17.59 -4.69 -10.61
C SER A 15 16.07 -4.74 -10.77
N ALA A 16 15.52 -3.76 -11.50
CA ALA A 16 14.07 -3.65 -11.72
C ALA A 16 13.48 -4.93 -12.36
N TYR A 17 14.24 -5.58 -13.25
CA TYR A 17 13.84 -6.83 -13.88
C TYR A 17 13.73 -7.99 -12.88
N VAL A 18 14.69 -8.13 -11.96
CA VAL A 18 14.66 -9.18 -10.94
C VAL A 18 13.51 -8.94 -9.95
N ALA A 19 13.31 -7.69 -9.53
CA ALA A 19 12.19 -7.32 -8.67
C ALA A 19 10.84 -7.58 -9.36
N GLY A 20 10.71 -7.20 -10.64
CA GLY A 20 9.51 -7.44 -11.44
C GLY A 20 9.20 -8.94 -11.62
N LEU A 21 10.22 -9.75 -11.92
CA LEU A 21 10.09 -11.20 -12.00
C LEU A 21 9.62 -11.79 -10.66
N ALA A 22 10.24 -11.37 -9.55
CA ALA A 22 9.88 -11.85 -8.22
C ALA A 22 8.42 -11.50 -7.84
N ILE A 23 7.98 -10.27 -8.14
CA ILE A 23 6.59 -9.85 -7.92
C ILE A 23 5.64 -10.66 -8.81
N GLY A 24 5.97 -10.87 -10.08
CA GLY A 24 5.16 -11.67 -11.01
C GLY A 24 5.02 -13.13 -10.57
N LEU A 25 6.11 -13.76 -10.15
CA LEU A 25 6.09 -15.12 -9.58
C LEU A 25 5.26 -15.17 -8.30
N THR A 26 5.40 -14.17 -7.42
CA THR A 26 4.60 -14.07 -6.19
C THR A 26 3.11 -13.98 -6.52
N LEU A 27 2.73 -13.19 -7.52
CA LEU A 27 1.34 -13.06 -7.94
C LEU A 27 0.77 -14.38 -8.48
N ILE A 28 1.52 -15.08 -9.33
CA ILE A 28 1.13 -16.40 -9.85
C ILE A 28 0.96 -17.41 -8.71
N LEU A 29 1.93 -17.47 -7.79
CA LEU A 29 1.86 -18.35 -6.62
C LEU A 29 0.66 -18.02 -5.74
N THR A 30 0.34 -16.75 -5.56
CA THR A 30 -0.80 -16.33 -4.73
C THR A 30 -2.11 -16.80 -5.35
N TYR A 31 -2.29 -16.63 -6.66
CA TYR A 31 -3.46 -17.16 -7.36
C TYR A 31 -3.52 -18.69 -7.31
N TYR A 32 -2.38 -19.38 -7.46
CA TYR A 32 -2.32 -20.84 -7.47
C TYR A 32 -2.61 -21.46 -6.10
N VAL A 33 -2.00 -20.94 -5.03
CA VAL A 33 -2.10 -21.51 -3.68
C VAL A 33 -3.36 -21.04 -2.96
N MET A 34 -3.70 -19.75 -3.11
CA MET A 34 -4.77 -19.12 -2.31
C MET A 34 -6.03 -18.81 -3.11
N GLY A 35 -6.00 -18.88 -4.44
CA GLY A 35 -7.15 -18.55 -5.29
C GLY A 35 -7.50 -17.06 -5.34
N HIS A 36 -6.66 -16.20 -4.76
CA HIS A 36 -6.90 -14.76 -4.65
C HIS A 36 -5.71 -13.95 -5.18
N GLY A 37 -5.99 -12.71 -5.58
CA GLY A 37 -4.94 -11.74 -5.91
C GLY A 37 -4.36 -11.06 -4.66
N VAL A 38 -3.35 -10.23 -4.89
CA VAL A 38 -2.73 -9.37 -3.87
C VAL A 38 -3.54 -8.08 -3.68
N GLY A 39 -3.68 -7.66 -2.43
CA GLY A 39 -4.43 -6.47 -2.08
C GLY A 39 -4.09 -5.99 -0.67
N ALA A 40 -4.26 -4.69 -0.43
CA ALA A 40 -4.01 -4.09 0.88
C ALA A 40 -5.27 -3.46 1.47
N SER A 41 -5.98 -2.63 0.71
CA SER A 41 -7.06 -1.81 1.26
C SER A 41 -8.17 -2.63 1.91
N GLY A 42 -8.52 -3.80 1.36
CA GLY A 42 -9.61 -4.64 1.90
C GLY A 42 -9.39 -5.05 3.37
N ALA A 43 -8.16 -5.30 3.79
CA ALA A 43 -7.83 -5.64 5.18
C ALA A 43 -8.21 -4.51 6.16
N TYR A 44 -7.90 -3.25 5.80
CA TYR A 44 -8.24 -2.09 6.63
C TYR A 44 -9.74 -1.91 6.80
N THR A 45 -10.54 -2.11 5.74
CA THR A 45 -12.00 -1.98 5.85
C THR A 45 -12.62 -3.14 6.58
N GLN A 46 -12.08 -4.35 6.45
CA GLN A 46 -12.55 -5.47 7.24
C GLN A 46 -12.29 -5.27 8.73
N LEU A 47 -11.08 -4.78 9.09
CA LEU A 47 -10.76 -4.40 10.46
C LEU A 47 -11.69 -3.30 10.97
N ALA A 48 -11.91 -2.24 10.19
CA ALA A 48 -12.81 -1.14 10.55
C ALA A 48 -14.26 -1.61 10.70
N ALA A 49 -14.75 -2.49 9.83
CA ALA A 49 -16.10 -3.05 9.93
C ALA A 49 -16.26 -3.86 11.22
N ARG A 50 -15.25 -4.65 11.61
CA ARG A 50 -15.25 -5.42 12.86
C ARG A 50 -15.18 -4.53 14.09
N MET A 51 -14.34 -3.48 14.07
CA MET A 51 -14.32 -2.48 15.14
C MET A 51 -15.66 -1.76 15.27
N LEU A 52 -16.34 -1.48 14.16
CA LEU A 52 -17.66 -0.85 14.23
C LEU A 52 -18.74 -1.84 14.70
N GLU A 53 -18.62 -3.12 14.37
CA GLU A 53 -19.51 -4.17 14.87
C GLU A 53 -19.45 -4.29 16.40
N THR A 54 -18.29 -4.08 17.02
CA THR A 54 -18.17 -4.13 18.49
C THR A 54 -18.80 -2.93 19.19
N GLU A 55 -18.75 -1.75 18.56
CA GLU A 55 -19.29 -0.50 19.15
C GLU A 55 -20.77 -0.25 18.79
N ALA A 56 -21.17 -0.58 17.56
CA ALA A 56 -22.48 -0.29 16.99
C ALA A 56 -22.96 -1.43 16.05
N PRO A 57 -23.33 -2.60 16.61
CA PRO A 57 -23.65 -3.81 15.85
C PRO A 57 -24.84 -3.62 14.89
N GLU A 58 -25.88 -2.89 15.31
CA GLU A 58 -27.07 -2.66 14.50
C GLU A 58 -26.76 -1.84 13.24
N HIS A 59 -25.88 -0.83 13.36
CA HIS A 59 -25.44 -0.02 12.23
C HIS A 59 -24.54 -0.82 11.28
N ALA A 60 -23.63 -1.64 11.82
CA ALA A 60 -22.72 -2.46 11.03
C ALA A 60 -23.46 -3.54 10.22
N GLN A 61 -24.52 -4.15 10.79
CA GLN A 61 -25.29 -5.21 10.12
C GLN A 61 -26.33 -4.67 9.12
N THR A 62 -26.89 -3.48 9.37
CA THR A 62 -27.86 -2.84 8.46
C THR A 62 -27.17 -2.27 7.22
N ASN A 63 -25.91 -1.87 7.32
CA ASN A 63 -25.17 -1.32 6.19
C ASN A 63 -24.70 -2.43 5.24
N ILE A 64 -25.28 -2.49 4.03
CA ILE A 64 -24.96 -3.47 2.98
C ILE A 64 -23.45 -3.50 2.66
N TYR A 65 -22.79 -2.34 2.66
CA TYR A 65 -21.37 -2.25 2.36
C TYR A 65 -20.52 -2.94 3.44
N LEU A 66 -20.78 -2.65 4.71
CA LEU A 66 -20.00 -3.19 5.83
C LEU A 66 -20.32 -4.67 6.09
N ARG A 67 -21.59 -5.04 5.97
CA ARG A 67 -22.05 -6.43 6.13
C ARG A 67 -21.27 -7.39 5.23
N ARG A 68 -20.99 -7.01 3.98
CA ARG A 68 -20.18 -7.81 3.06
C ARG A 68 -18.77 -8.11 3.61
N TYR A 69 -18.18 -7.19 4.36
CA TYR A 69 -16.86 -7.41 4.97
C TYR A 69 -16.93 -8.22 6.27
N LEU A 70 -18.06 -8.19 6.98
CA LEU A 70 -18.31 -9.03 8.16
C LEU A 70 -18.57 -10.50 7.77
N GLU A 71 -19.22 -10.73 6.63
CA GLU A 71 -19.51 -12.06 6.08
C GLU A 71 -18.25 -12.80 5.58
N LEU A 72 -17.12 -12.10 5.37
CA LEU A 72 -15.83 -12.71 5.05
C LEU A 72 -15.24 -13.57 6.19
N GLY A 73 -15.88 -13.59 7.36
CA GLY A 73 -15.45 -14.37 8.51
C GLY A 73 -14.42 -13.64 9.38
N PRO A 74 -13.81 -14.35 10.34
CA PRO A 74 -12.79 -13.82 11.24
C PRO A 74 -11.59 -13.23 10.50
N LEU A 75 -10.98 -12.19 11.08
CA LEU A 75 -9.77 -11.55 10.52
C LEU A 75 -8.61 -12.54 10.34
N SER A 76 -8.49 -13.53 11.24
CA SER A 76 -7.45 -14.56 11.17
C SER A 76 -7.62 -15.52 9.98
N GLN A 77 -8.82 -15.65 9.42
CA GLN A 77 -9.10 -16.50 8.26
C GLN A 77 -9.08 -15.71 6.94
N SER A 78 -8.97 -14.39 7.03
CA SER A 78 -9.06 -13.52 5.87
C SER A 78 -7.71 -13.45 5.18
N TRP A 79 -7.62 -14.01 3.97
CA TRP A 79 -6.38 -14.04 3.18
C TRP A 79 -5.70 -12.67 3.10
N ILE A 80 -6.46 -11.61 2.81
CA ILE A 80 -5.91 -10.25 2.68
C ILE A 80 -5.30 -9.71 3.98
N VAL A 81 -5.78 -10.15 5.15
CA VAL A 81 -5.22 -9.78 6.45
C VAL A 81 -3.90 -10.52 6.68
N ILE A 82 -3.86 -11.82 6.36
CA ILE A 82 -2.64 -12.64 6.42
C ILE A 82 -1.59 -12.09 5.46
N GLU A 83 -1.97 -11.76 4.23
CA GLU A 83 -1.12 -11.12 3.23
C GLU A 83 -0.53 -9.82 3.78
N MET A 84 -1.37 -8.94 4.36
CA MET A 84 -0.91 -7.66 4.91
C MET A 84 0.10 -7.86 6.06
N LEU A 85 -0.14 -8.83 6.95
CA LEU A 85 0.83 -9.20 7.98
C LEU A 85 2.14 -9.74 7.37
N GLY A 86 2.04 -10.57 6.33
CA GLY A 86 3.19 -11.08 5.58
C GLY A 86 4.01 -9.97 4.90
N VAL A 87 3.35 -8.98 4.30
CA VAL A 87 4.01 -7.81 3.69
C VAL A 87 4.71 -6.96 4.76
N LEU A 88 4.08 -6.75 5.92
CA LEU A 88 4.69 -6.02 7.04
C LEU A 88 5.94 -6.74 7.57
N LEU A 89 5.82 -8.04 7.82
CA LEU A 89 6.94 -8.86 8.29
C LEU A 89 8.05 -8.97 7.23
N GLY A 90 7.70 -9.20 5.98
CA GLY A 90 8.64 -9.28 4.85
C GLY A 90 9.37 -7.96 4.62
N GLY A 91 8.67 -6.83 4.67
CA GLY A 91 9.27 -5.50 4.59
C GLY A 91 10.23 -5.22 5.74
N PHE A 92 9.84 -5.60 6.97
CA PHE A 92 10.67 -5.47 8.15
C PHE A 92 11.95 -6.33 8.08
N LEU A 93 11.82 -7.62 7.75
CA LEU A 93 12.96 -8.52 7.54
C LEU A 93 13.85 -8.06 6.38
N GLY A 94 13.25 -7.53 5.31
CA GLY A 94 13.98 -6.91 4.20
C GLY A 94 14.79 -5.68 4.63
N ALA A 95 14.25 -4.84 5.52
CA ALA A 95 14.97 -3.70 6.07
C ALA A 95 16.13 -4.13 6.98
N LEU A 96 15.94 -5.17 7.79
CA LEU A 96 16.98 -5.73 8.67
C LEU A 96 18.12 -6.39 7.88
N THR A 97 17.79 -7.23 6.89
CA THR A 97 18.80 -7.92 6.05
C THR A 97 19.59 -6.93 5.20
N ALA A 98 18.94 -5.86 4.71
CA ALA A 98 19.60 -4.76 4.03
C ALA A 98 20.34 -3.78 4.97
N ARG A 99 20.32 -4.02 6.30
CA ARG A 99 20.98 -3.20 7.33
C ARG A 99 20.67 -1.70 7.24
N ARG A 100 19.45 -1.37 6.82
CA ARG A 100 19.00 0.02 6.58
C ARG A 100 17.79 0.41 7.43
N PHE A 101 17.53 -0.33 8.49
CA PHE A 101 16.45 -0.02 9.41
C PHE A 101 16.78 1.25 10.19
N GLN A 102 15.99 2.30 9.96
CA GLN A 102 16.12 3.58 10.63
C GLN A 102 14.73 4.17 10.88
N PHE A 103 14.51 4.69 12.07
CA PHE A 103 13.29 5.43 12.38
C PHE A 103 13.49 6.89 12.00
N GLN A 104 12.84 7.32 10.93
CA GLN A 104 12.94 8.69 10.44
C GLN A 104 11.62 9.17 9.84
N ILE A 105 11.40 10.48 9.89
CA ILE A 105 10.33 11.13 9.16
C ILE A 105 10.93 11.59 7.82
N GLU A 106 10.57 10.89 6.75
CA GLU A 106 10.98 11.26 5.39
C GLU A 106 10.38 12.62 5.00
N ARG A 107 11.21 13.67 4.96
CA ARG A 107 10.79 15.04 4.69
C ARG A 107 11.76 15.76 3.77
N GLY A 108 11.24 16.74 3.02
CA GLY A 108 12.07 17.66 2.25
C GLY A 108 12.83 18.65 3.14
N PRO A 109 13.87 19.30 2.61
CA PRO A 109 14.69 20.24 3.38
C PRO A 109 13.90 21.47 3.87
N LYS A 110 12.80 21.83 3.19
CA LYS A 110 12.01 23.03 3.46
C LYS A 110 10.77 22.82 4.34
N ILE A 111 10.41 21.58 4.64
CA ILE A 111 9.17 21.25 5.35
C ILE A 111 9.42 20.81 6.79
N GLY A 112 8.61 21.31 7.72
CA GLY A 112 8.62 20.89 9.12
C GLY A 112 8.10 19.45 9.31
N GLU A 113 8.44 18.83 10.43
CA GLU A 113 7.98 17.46 10.76
C GLU A 113 6.45 17.39 10.90
N VAL A 114 5.86 18.38 11.58
CA VAL A 114 4.41 18.47 11.79
C VAL A 114 3.69 18.65 10.46
N ASP A 115 4.14 19.59 9.62
CA ASP A 115 3.54 19.81 8.31
C ASP A 115 3.60 18.55 7.45
N ARG A 116 4.75 17.87 7.44
CA ARG A 116 4.93 16.61 6.72
C ARG A 116 3.96 15.52 7.18
N LEU A 117 3.76 15.40 8.50
CA LEU A 117 2.81 14.46 9.10
C LEU A 117 1.37 14.82 8.72
N LEU A 118 1.01 16.11 8.72
CA LEU A 118 -0.31 16.58 8.28
C LEU A 118 -0.56 16.27 6.80
N PHE A 119 0.42 16.52 5.92
CA PHE A 119 0.31 16.13 4.51
C PHE A 119 0.25 14.62 4.32
N ALA A 120 0.99 13.84 5.11
CA ALA A 120 0.91 12.37 5.07
C ALA A 120 -0.48 11.88 5.48
N LEU A 121 -1.06 12.46 6.53
CA LEU A 121 -2.41 12.14 6.99
C LEU A 121 -3.46 12.53 5.94
N GLY A 122 -3.40 13.76 5.41
CA GLY A 122 -4.33 14.22 4.36
C GLY A 122 -4.23 13.38 3.08
N GLY A 123 -3.01 13.02 2.67
CA GLY A 123 -2.77 12.10 1.56
C GLY A 123 -3.32 10.70 1.84
N GLY A 124 -3.11 10.17 3.05
CA GLY A 124 -3.63 8.87 3.48
C GLY A 124 -5.16 8.81 3.47
N ILE A 125 -5.84 9.84 3.97
CA ILE A 125 -7.31 9.97 3.92
C ILE A 125 -7.79 10.00 2.46
N SER A 126 -7.14 10.81 1.63
CA SER A 126 -7.48 10.95 0.20
C SER A 126 -7.33 9.64 -0.56
N VAL A 127 -6.22 8.92 -0.35
CA VAL A 127 -5.97 7.60 -0.95
C VAL A 127 -6.94 6.55 -0.39
N GLY A 128 -7.24 6.59 0.90
CA GLY A 128 -8.23 5.71 1.53
C GLY A 128 -9.60 5.85 0.87
N PHE A 129 -10.09 7.09 0.75
CA PHE A 129 -11.34 7.40 0.05
C PHE A 129 -11.30 7.00 -1.43
N GLY A 130 -10.23 7.37 -2.14
CA GLY A 130 -10.03 7.03 -3.55
C GLY A 130 -10.02 5.52 -3.79
N SER A 131 -9.43 4.74 -2.89
CA SER A 131 -9.41 3.27 -3.01
C SER A 131 -10.80 2.64 -2.95
N ARG A 132 -11.78 3.30 -2.32
CA ARG A 132 -13.17 2.83 -2.28
C ARG A 132 -13.96 3.21 -3.51
N LEU A 133 -13.75 4.42 -4.01
CA LEU A 133 -14.29 4.83 -5.30
C LEU A 133 -13.77 3.95 -6.44
N ALA A 134 -12.48 3.61 -6.41
CA ALA A 134 -11.85 2.73 -7.39
C ALA A 134 -12.08 1.23 -7.13
N GLN A 135 -12.84 0.86 -6.10
CA GLN A 135 -13.07 -0.53 -5.68
C GLN A 135 -11.78 -1.36 -5.48
N GLY A 136 -10.66 -0.72 -5.14
CA GLY A 136 -9.37 -1.37 -4.96
C GLY A 136 -8.24 -0.36 -4.70
N CYS A 137 -7.14 -0.86 -4.13
CA CYS A 137 -5.89 -0.10 -4.04
C CYS A 137 -5.03 -0.29 -5.29
N THR A 138 -3.91 0.43 -5.38
CA THR A 138 -2.97 0.32 -6.51
C THR A 138 -2.48 -1.12 -6.72
N SER A 139 -2.16 -1.87 -5.67
CA SER A 139 -1.78 -3.29 -5.81
C SER A 139 -2.91 -4.15 -6.36
N GLY A 140 -4.13 -4.00 -5.86
CA GLY A 140 -5.29 -4.76 -6.33
C GLY A 140 -5.68 -4.44 -7.77
N GLN A 141 -5.67 -3.16 -8.15
CA GLN A 141 -5.99 -2.74 -9.51
C GLN A 141 -4.83 -3.01 -10.47
N ALA A 142 -3.63 -2.48 -10.20
CA ALA A 142 -2.52 -2.57 -11.13
C ALA A 142 -1.89 -3.97 -11.22
N LEU A 143 -1.70 -4.67 -10.10
CA LEU A 143 -1.08 -6.01 -10.12
C LEU A 143 -2.13 -7.08 -10.40
N SER A 144 -3.13 -7.23 -9.53
CA SER A 144 -4.11 -8.33 -9.65
C SER A 144 -5.08 -8.14 -10.80
N GLY A 145 -5.68 -6.96 -10.93
CA GLY A 145 -6.57 -6.61 -12.05
C GLY A 145 -5.83 -6.50 -13.37
N GLY A 146 -4.61 -5.93 -13.37
CA GLY A 146 -3.76 -5.84 -14.54
C GLY A 146 -3.34 -7.21 -15.09
N ALA A 147 -3.02 -8.17 -14.21
CA ALA A 147 -2.61 -9.52 -14.60
C ALA A 147 -3.73 -10.32 -15.30
N VAL A 148 -5.00 -10.08 -14.94
CA VAL A 148 -6.16 -10.68 -15.63
C VAL A 148 -6.67 -9.81 -16.79
N LEU A 149 -5.90 -8.78 -17.18
CA LEU A 149 -6.22 -7.86 -18.27
C LEU A 149 -7.58 -7.16 -18.12
N ALA A 150 -7.99 -6.88 -16.88
CA ALA A 150 -9.23 -6.16 -16.62
C ALA A 150 -9.14 -4.72 -17.15
N VAL A 151 -10.01 -4.38 -18.10
CA VAL A 151 -10.01 -3.06 -18.77
C VAL A 151 -10.14 -1.92 -17.76
N GLY A 152 -11.06 -2.06 -16.80
CA GLY A 152 -11.25 -1.06 -15.74
C GLY A 152 -9.99 -0.83 -14.90
N SER A 153 -9.26 -1.89 -14.59
CA SER A 153 -8.02 -1.82 -13.82
C SER A 153 -6.88 -1.16 -14.58
N TRP A 154 -6.79 -1.40 -15.89
CA TRP A 154 -5.83 -0.71 -16.76
C TRP A 154 -6.15 0.78 -16.89
N LEU A 155 -7.43 1.14 -17.08
CA LEU A 155 -7.87 2.54 -17.10
C LEU A 155 -7.56 3.24 -15.77
N PHE A 156 -7.86 2.59 -14.64
CA PHE A 156 -7.50 3.10 -13.31
C PHE A 156 -5.99 3.30 -13.18
N THR A 157 -5.19 2.32 -13.58
CA THR A 157 -3.73 2.37 -13.43
C THR A 157 -3.13 3.52 -14.24
N LEU A 158 -3.57 3.71 -15.49
CA LEU A 158 -3.13 4.84 -16.32
C LEU A 158 -3.54 6.18 -15.71
N ALA A 159 -4.79 6.33 -15.28
CA ALA A 159 -5.27 7.55 -14.65
C ALA A 159 -4.55 7.84 -13.33
N PHE A 160 -4.26 6.80 -12.53
CA PHE A 160 -3.53 6.91 -11.27
C PHE A 160 -2.10 7.42 -11.49
N PHE A 161 -1.37 6.87 -12.46
CA PHE A 161 -0.02 7.35 -12.80
C PHE A 161 -0.05 8.78 -13.33
N LEU A 162 -0.95 9.10 -14.27
CA LEU A 162 -1.09 10.45 -14.82
C LEU A 162 -1.40 11.47 -13.72
N GLY A 163 -2.41 11.20 -12.88
CA GLY A 163 -2.76 12.05 -11.76
C GLY A 163 -1.63 12.18 -10.74
N GLY A 164 -0.92 11.09 -10.47
CA GLY A 164 0.26 11.08 -9.59
C GLY A 164 1.38 11.98 -10.12
N TYR A 165 1.72 11.90 -11.41
CA TYR A 165 2.74 12.78 -12.01
C TYR A 165 2.32 14.26 -12.03
N MET A 166 1.04 14.53 -12.32
CA MET A 166 0.50 15.89 -12.27
C MET A 166 0.56 16.46 -10.84
N PHE A 167 0.15 15.67 -9.85
CA PHE A 167 0.18 16.09 -8.45
C PHE A 167 1.62 16.25 -7.94
N ALA A 168 2.52 15.35 -8.31
CA ALA A 168 3.94 15.44 -7.98
C ALA A 168 4.55 16.75 -8.47
N TRP A 169 4.17 17.24 -9.65
CA TRP A 169 4.61 18.53 -10.16
C TRP A 169 4.17 19.71 -9.29
N LEU A 170 2.98 19.64 -8.69
CA LEU A 170 2.45 20.66 -7.78
C LEU A 170 3.23 20.68 -6.45
N VAL A 171 3.49 19.51 -5.87
CA VAL A 171 4.13 19.39 -4.53
C VAL A 171 5.65 19.31 -4.56
N ARG A 172 6.28 19.26 -5.74
CA ARG A 172 7.75 19.16 -5.87
C ARG A 172 8.52 20.24 -5.12
N ARG A 173 7.92 21.42 -4.95
CA ARG A 173 8.54 22.56 -4.28
C ARG A 173 8.82 22.31 -2.79
N GLU A 174 8.08 21.38 -2.18
CA GLU A 174 8.27 20.95 -0.78
C GLU A 174 9.49 20.02 -0.61
N TRP A 175 9.95 19.39 -1.68
CA TRP A 175 11.07 18.43 -1.69
C TRP A 175 12.38 18.99 -2.28
N GLN A 176 12.33 20.19 -2.85
CA GLN A 176 13.49 20.98 -3.31
C GLN A 176 13.91 21.98 -2.24
#